data_AF-A0A9Q3HAS6-F1
#
_entry.id   AF-A0A9Q3HAS6-F1
#
_cell.length_a   1.000
_cell.length_b   1.000
_cell.length_c   1.000
_cell.angle_alpha   90.00
_cell.angle_beta   90.00
_cell.angle_gamma   90.00
#
_symmetry.space_group_name_H-M   'P 1'
#
loop_
_entity.id
_entity.type
_entity.pdbx_description
1 polymer ?
#
loop_
_entity_poly.entity_id
_entity_poly.type
_entity_poly.pdbx_seq_one_letter_code
_entity_poly.pdbx_strand_id
1 'polypeptide(L)'
;MHWVTALPPAGERSYNAGLVLVDRYSRTPMFLPFYKDDSAMDTAIMIWNKFISHTGLFQNIIIHRHPKFTSALWTNLHNLFGTKLSFSTAYHPKLMV
;
A
#
# COMPACT_ATOMS: atom_id res chain seq x y z
N MET A 1 4.54 -3.03 -0.99
CA MET A 1 3.53 -2.03 -1.41
C MET A 1 4.17 -1.02 -2.34
N HIS A 2 3.57 -0.77 -3.51
CA HIS A 2 4.06 0.18 -4.52
C HIS A 2 2.93 1.10 -5.01
N TRP A 3 3.13 2.41 -4.86
CA TRP A 3 2.17 3.43 -5.23
C TRP A 3 2.43 3.92 -6.66
N VAL A 4 1.42 3.82 -7.51
CA VAL A 4 1.46 4.21 -8.92
C VAL A 4 0.59 5.45 -9.08
N THR A 5 1.14 6.50 -9.70
CA THR A 5 0.44 7.77 -9.95
C THR A 5 0.51 8.13 -11.42
N ALA A 6 -0.21 9.20 -11.80
CA ALA A 6 -0.27 9.71 -13.17
C ALA A 6 -0.85 8.69 -14.16
N LEU A 7 -1.78 7.86 -13.69
CA LEU A 7 -2.56 6.99 -14.57
C LEU A 7 -3.64 7.83 -15.26
N PRO A 8 -3.98 7.52 -16.53
CA PRO A 8 -5.17 8.08 -17.15
C PRO A 8 -6.40 7.79 -16.27
N PRO A 9 -7.29 8.77 -16.03
CA PRO A 9 -8.53 8.54 -15.30
C PRO A 9 -9.33 7.39 -15.92
N ALA A 10 -9.73 6.41 -15.12
CA ALA A 10 -10.39 5.20 -15.61
C ALA A 10 -11.56 4.74 -14.74
N GLY A 11 -12.53 4.07 -15.40
CA GLY A 11 -13.76 3.55 -14.78
C GLY A 11 -14.79 4.63 -14.45
N GLU A 12 -15.95 4.22 -13.93
CA GLU A 12 -17.05 5.15 -13.58
C GLU A 12 -16.63 6.22 -12.57
N ARG A 13 -15.70 5.87 -11.68
CA ARG A 13 -15.18 6.77 -10.64
C ARG A 13 -13.95 7.59 -11.07
N SER A 14 -13.43 7.37 -12.28
CA SER A 14 -12.29 8.15 -12.83
C SER A 14 -11.05 8.16 -11.93
N TYR A 15 -10.69 7.01 -11.35
CA TYR A 15 -9.47 6.87 -10.54
C TYR A 15 -8.22 7.12 -11.39
N ASN A 16 -7.22 7.80 -10.82
CA ASN A 16 -5.99 8.23 -11.53
C ASN A 16 -4.69 7.80 -10.82
N ALA A 17 -4.81 6.97 -9.79
CA ALA A 17 -3.71 6.35 -9.07
C ALA A 17 -4.10 4.92 -8.66
N GLY A 18 -3.11 4.16 -8.19
CA GLY A 18 -3.36 2.83 -7.68
C GLY A 18 -2.25 2.36 -6.76
N LEU A 19 -2.59 1.38 -5.93
CA LEU A 19 -1.66 0.72 -5.04
C LEU A 19 -1.56 -0.75 -5.40
N VAL A 20 -0.34 -1.18 -5.68
CA VAL A 20 0.00 -2.59 -5.86
C VAL A 20 0.43 -3.15 -4.52
N LEU A 21 -0.32 -4.15 -4.06
CA LEU A 21 -0.05 -4.95 -2.87
C LEU A 21 0.29 -6.36 -3.33
N VAL A 22 1.30 -6.96 -2.73
CA VAL A 22 1.67 -8.35 -3.02
C VAL A 22 1.81 -9.04 -1.67
N ASP A 23 0.97 -10.04 -1.44
CA ASP A 23 1.23 -10.99 -0.37
C ASP A 23 2.35 -11.92 -0.84
N ARG A 24 3.49 -11.85 -0.16
CA ARG A 24 4.67 -12.66 -0.49
C ARG A 24 4.48 -14.15 -0.21
N TYR A 25 3.55 -14.52 0.66
CA TYR A 25 3.27 -15.91 0.97
C TYR A 25 2.48 -16.57 -0.18
N SER A 26 1.33 -16.01 -0.55
CA SER A 26 0.53 -16.52 -1.66
C SER A 26 1.05 -16.14 -3.05
N ARG A 27 1.99 -15.18 -3.13
CA ARG A 27 2.46 -14.55 -4.38
C ARG A 27 1.34 -13.93 -5.21
N THR A 28 0.20 -13.62 -4.58
CA THR A 28 -0.94 -13.02 -5.26
C THR A 28 -0.83 -11.49 -5.22
N PRO A 29 -0.76 -10.81 -6.38
CA PRO A 29 -0.88 -9.37 -6.43
C PRO A 29 -2.35 -8.94 -6.29
N MET A 30 -2.59 -7.87 -5.53
CA MET A 30 -3.86 -7.15 -5.50
C MET A 30 -3.62 -5.71 -5.93
N PHE A 31 -4.48 -5.22 -6.82
CA PHE A 31 -4.50 -3.84 -7.24
C PHE A 31 -5.69 -3.12 -6.60
N LEU A 32 -5.41 -2.03 -5.88
CA LEU A 32 -6.44 -1.17 -5.31
C LEU A 32 -6.44 0.19 -6.02
N PRO A 33 -7.59 0.64 -6.58
CA PRO A 33 -7.68 1.92 -7.25
C PRO A 33 -7.80 3.08 -6.25
N PHE A 34 -7.16 4.20 -6.56
CA PHE A 34 -7.13 5.40 -5.72
C PHE A 34 -7.10 6.69 -6.55
N TYR A 35 -7.25 7.82 -5.87
CA TYR A 35 -6.89 9.12 -6.41
C TYR A 35 -5.49 9.52 -5.96
N LYS A 36 -4.78 10.25 -6.83
CA LYS A 36 -3.44 10.78 -6.56
C LYS A 36 -3.40 11.52 -5.23
N ASP A 37 -4.43 12.31 -4.96
CA ASP A 37 -4.51 13.23 -3.83
C ASP A 37 -5.16 12.62 -2.58
N ASP A 38 -5.49 11.32 -2.59
CA ASP A 38 -6.03 10.64 -1.41
C ASP A 38 -5.09 10.81 -0.21
N SER A 39 -5.65 11.03 0.98
CA SER A 39 -4.83 11.20 2.17
C SER A 39 -4.18 9.86 2.59
N ALA A 40 -3.21 9.93 3.50
CA ALA A 40 -2.67 8.73 4.14
C ALA A 40 -3.76 7.95 4.89
N MET A 41 -4.77 8.63 5.45
CA MET A 41 -5.88 8.00 6.16
C MET A 41 -6.82 7.28 5.20
N ASP A 42 -7.22 7.91 4.09
CA ASP A 42 -8.07 7.28 3.08
C ASP A 42 -7.43 6.01 2.53
N THR A 43 -6.12 6.09 2.29
CA THR A 43 -5.29 4.96 1.84
C THR A 43 -5.31 3.83 2.89
N ALA A 44 -5.12 4.16 4.18
CA ALA A 44 -5.14 3.18 5.27
C ALA A 44 -6.49 2.47 5.42
N ILE A 45 -7.58 3.24 5.40
CA ILE A 45 -8.94 2.70 5.51
C ILE A 45 -9.21 1.72 4.37
N MET A 46 -8.86 2.09 3.13
CA MET A 46 -9.09 1.23 1.97
C MET A 46 -8.28 -0.07 2.03
N ILE A 47 -6.99 0.01 2.41
CA ILE A 47 -6.14 -1.18 2.58
C ILE A 47 -6.72 -2.10 3.65
N TRP A 48 -7.16 -1.54 4.77
CA TRP A 48 -7.76 -2.31 5.86
C TRP A 48 -9.02 -3.03 5.39
N ASN A 49 -9.92 -2.32 4.73
CA ASN A 49 -11.22 -2.83 4.32
C ASN A 49 -11.15 -3.83 3.16
N LYS A 50 -10.14 -3.72 2.28
CA LYS A 50 -10.07 -4.53 1.05
C LYS A 50 -8.97 -5.58 1.05
N PHE A 51 -7.80 -5.24 1.59
CA PHE A 51 -6.65 -6.14 1.57
C PHE A 51 -6.58 -6.97 2.84
N ILE A 52 -6.53 -6.33 4.01
CA ILE A 52 -6.42 -7.03 5.30
C ILE A 52 -7.63 -7.93 5.56
N SER A 53 -8.83 -7.50 5.18
CA SER A 53 -10.04 -8.35 5.27
C SER A 53 -9.96 -9.62 4.42
N HIS A 54 -9.18 -9.60 3.33
CA HIS A 54 -9.02 -10.73 2.41
C HIS A 54 -7.83 -11.63 2.77
N THR A 55 -6.69 -11.04 3.15
CA THR A 55 -5.43 -11.76 3.38
C THR A 55 -5.11 -12.00 4.85
N GLY A 56 -5.81 -11.33 5.77
CA GLY A 56 -5.44 -11.23 7.17
C GLY A 56 -4.32 -10.20 7.42
N LEU A 57 -3.87 -10.14 8.69
CA LEU A 57 -2.82 -9.22 9.13
C LEU A 57 -1.43 -9.73 8.77
N PHE A 58 -0.59 -8.83 8.26
CA PHE A 58 0.81 -9.12 7.98
C PHE A 58 1.69 -8.84 9.19
N GLN A 59 2.65 -9.72 9.43
CA GLN A 59 3.69 -9.50 10.45
C GLN A 59 4.77 -8.53 9.96
N ASN A 60 5.08 -8.55 8.66
CA ASN A 60 6.13 -7.73 8.05
C ASN A 60 5.62 -7.12 6.74
N ILE A 61 5.80 -5.81 6.57
CA ILE A 61 5.42 -5.10 5.35
C ILE A 61 6.62 -4.35 4.80
N ILE A 62 6.91 -4.59 3.52
CA ILE A 62 7.92 -3.86 2.76
C ILE A 62 7.22 -2.83 1.88
N ILE A 63 7.54 -1.55 2.06
CA ILE A 63 6.91 -0.43 1.35
C ILE A 63 7.97 0.40 0.62
N HIS A 64 7.68 0.79 -0.62
CA HIS A 64 8.47 1.83 -1.29
C HIS A 64 8.29 3.17 -0.58
N ARG A 65 9.39 3.92 -0.39
CA ARG A 65 9.34 5.22 0.28
C ARG A 65 8.40 6.17 -0.48
N HIS A 66 7.29 6.52 0.16
CA HIS A 66 6.33 7.51 -0.34
C HIS A 66 5.78 8.27 0.87
N PRO A 67 5.54 9.60 0.79
CA PRO A 67 5.11 10.41 1.92
C PRO A 67 3.88 9.87 2.67
N LYS A 68 2.93 9.27 1.95
CA LYS A 68 1.74 8.63 2.53
C LYS A 68 2.10 7.51 3.53
N PHE A 69 3.12 6.71 3.21
CA PHE A 69 3.54 5.56 4.02
C PHE A 69 4.64 5.86 5.03
N THR A 70 5.23 7.06 4.99
CA THR A 70 6.18 7.56 6.00
C THR A 70 5.52 8.51 7.00
N SER A 71 4.20 8.68 6.93
CA SER A 71 3.44 9.55 7.83
C SER A 71 3.38 8.97 9.25
N ALA A 72 3.29 9.85 10.25
CA ALA A 72 3.15 9.44 11.66
C ALA A 72 1.91 8.54 11.88
N LEU A 73 0.83 8.80 11.14
CA LEU A 73 -0.36 7.96 11.11
C LEU A 73 -0.02 6.52 10.74
N TRP A 74 0.72 6.34 9.65
CA TRP A 74 1.08 5.01 9.16
C TRP A 74 1.98 4.26 10.15
N THR A 75 2.99 4.94 10.70
CA THR A 75 3.87 4.36 11.72
C THR A 75 3.09 3.95 12.96
N ASN A 76 2.21 4.82 13.48
CA ASN A 76 1.42 4.52 14.67
C ASN A 76 0.41 3.39 14.44
N LEU A 77 -0.21 3.35 13.27
CA LEU A 77 -1.15 2.29 12.87
C LEU A 77 -0.45 0.92 12.94
N HIS A 78 0.72 0.79 12.34
CA HIS A 78 1.44 -0.48 12.31
C HIS A 78 2.03 -0.87 13.67
N ASN A 79 2.46 0.10 14.49
CA ASN A 79 2.86 -0.15 15.87
C ASN A 79 1.71 -0.73 16.69
N LEU A 80 0.49 -0.20 16.53
CA LEU A 80 -0.71 -0.69 17.22
C LEU A 80 -1.03 -2.15 16.87
N PHE A 81 -0.85 -2.54 15.61
CA PHE A 81 -1.11 -3.90 15.14
C PHE A 81 0.08 -4.85 15.30
N GLY A 82 1.20 -4.39 15.86
CA GLY A 82 2.41 -5.21 16.00
C GLY A 82 3.06 -5.59 14.66
N THR A 83 2.77 -4.85 13.59
CA THR A 83 3.34 -5.11 12.25
C THR A 83 4.65 -4.36 12.08
N LYS A 84 5.70 -5.07 11.65
CA LYS A 84 6.99 -4.46 11.35
C LYS A 84 6.98 -3.82 9.96
N LEU A 85 7.19 -2.51 9.92
CA LEU A 85 7.39 -1.76 8.68
C LEU A 85 8.86 -1.76 8.26
N SER A 86 9.12 -2.01 6.99
CA SER A 86 10.43 -1.88 6.37
C SER A 86 10.30 -1.07 5.08
N PHE A 87 11.13 -0.04 4.93
CA PHE A 87 11.16 0.76 3.71
C PHE A 87 12.22 0.21 2.76
N SER A 88 11.86 -0.02 1.50
CA SER A 88 12.86 -0.38 0.50
C SER A 88 13.82 0.80 0.28
N THR A 89 15.10 0.48 0.06
CA THR A 89 16.07 1.48 -0.39
C THR A 89 15.74 1.83 -1.84
N ALA A 90 15.89 3.10 -2.21
CA ALA A 90 15.43 3.67 -3.47
C ALA A 90 16.11 3.11 -4.75
N TYR A 91 16.90 2.03 -4.65
CA TYR A 91 17.84 1.62 -5.70
C TYR A 91 18.02 0.11 -5.89
N HIS A 92 17.03 -0.75 -5.56
CA HIS A 92 17.09 -2.16 -5.93
C HIS A 92 15.72 -2.76 -6.29
N PRO A 93 15.41 -3.03 -7.58
CA PRO A 93 14.20 -3.70 -8.03
C PRO A 93 14.23 -5.23 -7.79
N LYS A 94 14.76 -5.67 -6.64
CA LYS A 94 14.90 -7.10 -6.27
C LYS A 94 13.86 -7.58 -5.24
N LEU A 95 13.00 -6.69 -4.75
CA LEU A 95 12.08 -6.99 -3.64
C LEU A 95 10.70 -7.51 -4.08
N MET A 96 10.45 -7.68 -5.39
CA MET A 96 9.25 -8.31 -5.94
C MET A 96 9.56 -9.68 -6.58
N VAL A 97 10.16 -10.60 -5.83
CA VAL A 97 10.20 -12.03 -6.17
C VAL A 97 9.70 -12.85 -4.98
#